data_AF-A0A3A4PWG9-F1
#
_entry.id   AF-A0A3A4PWG9-F1
#
_cell.length_a   1.000
_cell.length_b   1.000
_cell.length_c   1.000
_cell.angle_alpha   90.00
_cell.angle_beta   90.00
_cell.angle_gamma   90.00
#
_symmetry.space_group_name_H-M   'P 1'
#
loop_
_entity.id
_entity.type
_entity.pdbx_description
1 polymer ?
#
loop_
_entity_poly.entity_id
_entity_poly.type
_entity_poly.pdbx_seq_one_letter_code
_entity_poly.pdbx_strand_id
1 'polypeptide(L)'
;MLKRFVWIGMLGLAVALAFPAMPALAQNGACCLPDGSCLDTNKDACRARGGEFFPNKKCEEVECPQPPEVWACCLDSGECVMATEENCANAHGEFNEGLTCEQVQCPQPEPEWACCLPDGKCKELTRTDCDDEGGTFNDGLLCEDVACPQPAFACCLPDGTCEELTEEECDAREGQWKNGKACNEVECENPNPEGACCLPDGSCVETTRQDCLDRGGEHNEGRTCEQVECPQPGTKCAYKVTKAKRKGGCKACPAEPGQVVCGEDCRDTRDCRKKRAQKVECEGGGFCKVKAKLIDCQDCE
;
A
#
# COMPACT_ATOMS: atom_id res chain seq x y z
N MET A 1 -116.56 28.12 22.21
CA MET A 1 -117.30 29.34 22.59
C MET A 1 -116.31 30.44 22.95
N LEU A 2 -116.51 31.63 22.37
CA LEU A 2 -116.01 32.97 22.71
C LEU A 2 -115.21 33.09 24.04
N LYS A 3 -114.09 33.83 24.08
CA LYS A 3 -114.07 35.29 23.90
C LYS A 3 -112.73 35.81 23.37
N ARG A 4 -112.84 36.64 22.33
CA ARG A 4 -111.88 37.71 21.99
C ARG A 4 -111.90 38.75 23.09
N PHE A 5 -110.73 39.21 23.54
CA PHE A 5 -110.58 40.54 24.14
C PHE A 5 -109.45 41.27 23.46
N VAL A 6 -109.76 42.52 23.09
CA VAL A 6 -108.97 43.43 22.27
C VAL A 6 -107.92 44.14 23.13
N TRP A 7 -106.79 44.38 22.49
CA TRP A 7 -105.62 45.18 22.86
C TRP A 7 -105.91 46.51 23.58
N ILE A 8 -105.05 46.84 24.57
CA ILE A 8 -104.55 48.22 24.74
C ILE A 8 -103.04 48.11 24.94
N GLY A 9 -102.30 48.64 23.97
CA GLY A 9 -100.85 48.75 24.04
C GLY A 9 -100.43 49.81 25.05
N MET A 10 -99.42 49.48 25.84
CA MET A 10 -98.52 50.48 26.43
C MET A 10 -97.11 50.13 25.98
N LEU A 11 -96.55 51.01 25.15
CA LEU A 11 -95.11 51.15 24.96
C LEU A 11 -94.49 51.40 26.34
N GLY A 12 -94.05 50.33 27.00
CA GLY A 12 -93.14 50.41 28.13
C GLY A 12 -91.72 50.43 27.59
N LEU A 13 -91.06 51.58 27.68
CA LEU A 13 -89.61 51.69 27.57
C LEU A 13 -88.99 50.64 28.51
N ALA A 14 -88.50 49.53 27.96
CA ALA A 14 -87.65 48.61 28.71
C ALA A 14 -86.31 49.32 28.88
N VAL A 15 -86.18 50.06 29.98
CA VAL A 15 -84.89 50.51 30.50
C VAL A 15 -84.08 49.24 30.73
N ALA A 16 -83.13 48.97 29.84
CA ALA A 16 -82.08 48.00 30.07
C ALA A 16 -81.30 48.51 31.29
N LEU A 17 -81.68 48.04 32.47
CA LEU A 17 -80.85 48.14 33.65
C LEU A 17 -79.59 47.32 33.32
N ALA A 18 -78.54 48.03 32.91
CA ALA A 18 -77.20 47.51 32.97
C ALA A 18 -76.98 47.12 34.44
N PHE A 19 -77.11 45.82 34.72
CA PHE A 19 -76.54 45.28 35.95
C PHE A 19 -75.07 45.67 35.90
N PRO A 20 -74.55 46.47 36.85
CA PRO A 20 -73.11 46.60 36.97
C PRO A 20 -72.59 45.18 37.08
N ALA A 21 -71.66 44.81 36.20
CA ALA A 21 -70.91 43.57 36.39
C ALA A 21 -70.43 43.62 37.84
N MET A 22 -70.99 42.75 38.68
CA MET A 22 -70.48 42.57 40.04
C MET A 22 -68.98 42.38 39.86
N PRO A 23 -68.12 43.14 40.55
CA PRO A 23 -66.70 42.91 40.45
C PRO A 23 -66.52 41.43 40.78
N ALA A 24 -66.07 40.64 39.80
CA ALA A 24 -65.66 39.28 40.07
C ALA A 24 -64.70 39.42 41.24
N LEU A 25 -65.08 38.89 42.42
CA LEU A 25 -64.21 38.89 43.58
C LEU A 25 -62.87 38.39 43.04
N ALA A 26 -61.85 39.26 43.04
CA ALA A 26 -60.53 38.88 42.59
C ALA A 26 -60.15 37.71 43.49
N GLN A 27 -60.25 36.50 42.94
CA GLN A 27 -60.07 35.30 43.71
C GLN A 27 -58.58 35.24 43.98
N ASN A 28 -58.20 35.72 45.15
CA ASN A 28 -56.83 35.63 45.62
C ASN A 28 -56.53 34.15 45.89
N GLY A 29 -55.34 33.74 45.50
CA GLY A 29 -54.85 32.38 45.65
C GLY A 29 -53.32 32.36 45.60
N ALA A 30 -52.74 31.22 45.97
CA ALA A 30 -51.31 31.00 45.94
C ALA A 30 -50.86 30.88 44.48
N CYS A 31 -49.75 31.54 44.15
CA CYS A 31 -49.10 31.42 42.86
C CYS A 31 -47.70 30.86 43.06
N CYS A 32 -47.48 29.63 42.59
CA CYS A 32 -46.17 28.99 42.58
C CYS A 32 -45.40 29.43 41.34
N LEU A 33 -44.26 30.08 41.52
CA LEU A 33 -43.39 30.52 40.45
C LEU A 33 -42.33 29.46 40.11
N PRO A 34 -41.76 29.48 38.89
CA PRO A 34 -40.75 28.52 38.47
C PRO A 34 -39.45 28.53 39.28
N ASP A 35 -39.17 29.60 40.01
CA ASP A 35 -38.01 29.74 40.92
C ASP A 35 -38.27 29.14 42.32
N GLY A 36 -39.42 28.49 42.52
CA GLY A 36 -39.85 27.92 43.80
C GLY A 36 -40.46 28.92 44.77
N SER A 37 -40.52 30.20 44.41
CA SER A 37 -41.16 31.21 45.25
C SER A 37 -42.69 31.12 45.17
N CYS A 38 -43.36 31.52 46.25
CA CYS A 38 -44.81 31.61 46.30
C CYS A 38 -45.25 33.02 46.62
N LEU A 39 -46.26 33.52 45.90
CA LEU A 39 -46.91 34.79 46.23
C LEU A 39 -48.44 34.67 46.19
N ASP A 40 -49.12 35.28 47.16
CA ASP A 40 -50.58 35.37 47.17
C ASP A 40 -51.02 36.48 46.20
N THR A 41 -51.71 36.11 45.12
CA THR A 41 -52.18 37.06 44.11
C THR A 41 -53.45 36.59 43.41
N ASN A 42 -53.90 37.29 42.39
CA ASN A 42 -54.98 36.83 41.53
C ASN A 42 -54.44 36.00 40.35
N LYS A 43 -55.33 35.21 39.75
CA LYS A 43 -55.02 34.31 38.64
C LYS A 43 -54.30 34.98 37.46
N ASP A 44 -54.69 36.19 37.08
CA ASP A 44 -54.10 36.88 35.92
C ASP A 44 -52.68 37.35 36.20
N ALA A 45 -52.44 37.89 37.39
CA ALA A 45 -51.12 38.31 37.85
C ALA A 45 -50.16 37.13 38.05
N CYS A 46 -50.69 35.95 38.43
CA CYS A 46 -49.92 34.72 38.52
C CYS A 46 -49.49 34.22 37.14
N ARG A 47 -50.44 34.12 36.20
CA ARG A 47 -50.18 33.70 34.83
C ARG A 47 -49.21 34.64 34.11
N ALA A 48 -49.30 35.95 34.37
CA ALA A 48 -48.39 36.94 33.79
C ALA A 48 -46.91 36.72 34.19
N ARG A 49 -46.67 36.01 35.30
CA ARG A 49 -45.33 35.64 35.79
C ARG A 49 -44.94 34.19 35.44
N GLY A 50 -45.75 33.49 34.65
CA GLY A 50 -45.50 32.10 34.27
C GLY A 50 -45.70 31.10 35.41
N GLY A 51 -46.38 31.50 36.49
CA GLY A 51 -46.63 30.63 37.65
C GLY A 51 -47.89 29.78 37.53
N GLU A 52 -47.96 28.75 38.37
CA GLU A 52 -49.13 27.89 38.55
C GLU A 52 -50.01 28.43 39.68
N PHE A 53 -51.31 28.62 39.38
CA PHE A 53 -52.24 29.27 40.30
C PHE A 53 -53.15 28.27 41.04
N PHE A 54 -53.17 28.34 42.36
CA PHE A 54 -54.00 27.51 43.24
C PHE A 54 -55.15 28.34 43.84
N PRO A 55 -56.40 28.18 43.35
CA PRO A 55 -57.51 29.04 43.76
C PRO A 55 -57.92 28.80 45.23
N ASN A 56 -58.17 29.89 45.96
CA ASN A 56 -58.60 29.89 47.38
C ASN A 56 -57.61 29.21 48.35
N LYS A 57 -56.35 29.04 47.94
CA LYS A 57 -55.25 28.62 48.80
C LYS A 57 -54.34 29.80 49.08
N LYS A 58 -53.75 29.86 50.27
CA LYS A 58 -52.64 30.79 50.55
C LYS A 58 -51.32 30.07 50.35
N CYS A 59 -50.24 30.81 50.16
CA CYS A 59 -48.90 30.25 50.04
C CYS A 59 -48.49 29.38 51.24
N GLU A 60 -48.99 29.68 52.44
CA GLU A 60 -48.77 28.85 53.64
C GLU A 60 -49.45 27.47 53.57
N GLU A 61 -50.40 27.28 52.65
CA GLU A 61 -51.18 26.04 52.47
C GLU A 61 -50.78 25.24 51.22
N VAL A 62 -49.81 25.73 50.43
CA VAL A 62 -49.37 25.12 49.18
C VAL A 62 -47.87 24.90 49.22
N GLU A 63 -47.45 23.66 49.04
CA GLU A 63 -46.05 23.32 48.81
C GLU A 63 -45.74 23.55 47.33
N CYS A 64 -45.06 24.66 47.04
CA CYS A 64 -44.63 24.95 45.67
C CYS A 64 -43.46 24.05 45.25
N PRO A 65 -43.45 23.54 44.01
CA PRO A 65 -42.34 22.76 43.51
C PRO A 65 -41.06 23.60 43.59
N GLN A 66 -40.04 23.06 44.24
CA GLN A 66 -38.74 23.70 44.27
C GLN A 66 -38.09 23.58 42.88
N PRO A 67 -37.31 24.59 42.45
CA PRO A 67 -36.56 24.47 41.20
C PRO A 67 -35.67 23.23 41.29
N PRO A 68 -35.50 22.48 40.19
CA PRO A 68 -34.63 21.32 40.21
C PRO A 68 -33.21 21.77 40.53
N GLU A 69 -32.55 21.06 41.44
CA GLU A 69 -31.17 21.37 41.80
C GLU A 69 -30.27 21.11 40.60
N VAL A 70 -29.49 22.13 40.24
CA VAL A 70 -28.52 22.06 39.15
C VAL A 70 -27.11 22.21 39.70
N TRP A 71 -26.23 21.31 39.28
CA TRP A 71 -24.83 21.27 39.67
C TRP A 71 -23.96 21.03 38.44
N ALA A 72 -22.64 21.07 38.62
CA ALA A 72 -21.69 20.83 37.54
C ALA A 72 -21.87 19.43 36.95
N CYS A 73 -21.91 19.35 35.63
CA CYS A 73 -21.91 18.13 34.85
C CYS A 73 -20.73 18.18 33.88
N CYS A 74 -19.78 17.27 34.04
CA CYS A 74 -18.64 17.14 33.15
C CYS A 74 -18.96 16.18 32.01
N LEU A 75 -18.88 16.68 30.78
CA LEU A 75 -19.06 15.86 29.58
C LEU A 75 -17.72 15.29 29.12
N ASP A 76 -17.74 14.18 28.38
CA ASP A 76 -16.54 13.54 27.82
C ASP A 76 -15.77 14.45 26.84
N SER A 77 -16.44 15.45 26.27
CA SER A 77 -15.81 16.50 25.46
C SER A 77 -14.91 17.44 26.27
N GLY A 78 -14.94 17.36 27.60
CA GLY A 78 -14.30 18.28 28.52
C GLY A 78 -15.10 19.56 28.79
N GLU A 79 -16.29 19.70 28.22
CA GLU A 79 -17.23 20.80 28.51
C GLU A 79 -17.90 20.60 29.88
N CYS A 80 -18.03 21.68 30.66
CA CYS A 80 -18.83 21.69 31.87
C CYS A 80 -20.12 22.46 31.66
N VAL A 81 -21.25 21.84 32.00
CA VAL A 81 -22.58 22.47 31.98
C VAL A 81 -23.24 22.38 33.36
N MET A 82 -24.04 23.38 33.72
CA MET A 82 -24.90 23.28 34.91
C MET A 82 -26.16 22.50 34.52
N ALA A 83 -26.33 21.31 35.06
CA ALA A 83 -27.43 20.41 34.72
C ALA A 83 -28.03 19.78 35.96
N THR A 84 -29.23 19.22 35.84
CA THR A 84 -29.78 18.30 36.84
C THR A 84 -29.06 16.95 36.74
N GLU A 85 -29.14 16.12 37.79
CA GLU A 85 -28.56 14.77 37.77
C GLU A 85 -29.08 13.95 36.58
N GLU A 86 -30.41 13.98 36.33
CA GLU A 86 -31.04 13.28 35.22
C GLU A 86 -30.52 13.77 33.85
N ASN A 87 -30.44 15.08 33.65
CA ASN A 87 -29.95 15.64 32.38
C ASN A 87 -28.47 15.35 32.17
N CYS A 88 -27.68 15.34 33.25
CA CYS A 88 -26.27 14.97 33.19
C CYS A 88 -26.08 13.50 32.80
N ALA A 89 -26.83 12.60 33.43
CA ALA A 89 -26.80 11.18 33.10
C ALA A 89 -27.27 10.91 31.66
N ASN A 90 -28.29 11.62 31.18
CA ASN A 90 -28.77 11.53 29.80
C ASN A 90 -27.72 12.03 28.79
N ALA A 91 -26.84 12.94 29.19
CA ALA A 91 -25.70 13.41 28.40
C ALA A 91 -24.45 12.52 28.57
N HIS A 92 -24.56 11.40 29.30
CA HIS A 92 -23.44 10.54 29.68
C HIS A 92 -22.30 11.26 30.43
N GLY A 93 -22.62 12.37 31.10
CA GLY A 93 -21.66 13.14 31.87
C GLY A 93 -21.50 12.67 33.32
N GLU A 94 -20.43 13.13 33.97
CA GLU A 94 -20.15 12.94 35.38
C GLU A 94 -20.77 14.08 36.21
N PHE A 95 -21.74 13.73 37.06
CA PHE A 95 -22.46 14.69 37.90
C PHE A 95 -21.70 15.00 39.19
N ASN A 96 -21.50 16.28 39.47
CA ASN A 96 -20.73 16.79 40.61
C ASN A 96 -21.63 17.59 41.55
N GLU A 97 -22.37 16.88 42.41
CA GLU A 97 -23.31 17.47 43.35
C GLU A 97 -22.65 18.51 44.27
N GLY A 98 -23.30 19.66 44.44
CA GLY A 98 -22.84 20.74 45.33
C GLY A 98 -21.72 21.61 44.77
N LEU A 99 -21.24 21.35 43.54
CA LEU A 99 -20.19 22.12 42.88
C LEU A 99 -20.72 22.84 41.64
N THR A 100 -20.21 24.03 41.35
CA THR A 100 -20.42 24.73 40.09
C THR A 100 -19.30 24.43 39.09
N CYS A 101 -19.52 24.74 37.82
CA CYS A 101 -18.49 24.57 36.78
C CYS A 101 -17.20 25.38 37.00
N GLU A 102 -17.22 26.40 37.86
CA GLU A 102 -16.02 27.14 38.25
C GLU A 102 -15.19 26.39 39.31
N GLN A 103 -15.80 25.40 39.98
CA GLN A 103 -15.20 24.65 41.09
C GLN A 103 -14.75 23.25 40.68
N VAL A 104 -15.18 22.75 39.51
CA VAL A 104 -14.83 21.43 38.98
C VAL A 104 -13.90 21.60 37.79
N GLN A 105 -12.84 20.80 37.75
CA GLN A 105 -11.99 20.68 36.58
C GLN A 105 -12.36 19.40 35.82
N CYS A 106 -13.12 19.56 34.74
CA CYS A 106 -13.57 18.42 33.94
C CYS A 106 -12.42 17.77 33.18
N PRO A 107 -12.42 16.43 33.06
CA PRO A 107 -11.42 15.70 32.27
C PRO A 107 -11.41 16.23 30.84
N GLN A 108 -10.23 16.55 30.32
CA GLN A 108 -10.08 16.96 28.93
C GLN A 108 -9.87 15.71 28.07
N PRO A 109 -10.45 15.67 26.85
CA PRO A 109 -10.21 14.55 25.93
C PRO A 109 -8.72 14.43 25.63
N GLU A 110 -8.25 13.21 25.47
CA GLU A 110 -6.87 12.95 25.05
C GLU A 110 -6.67 13.54 23.64
N PRO A 111 -5.59 14.29 23.38
CA PRO A 111 -5.37 14.86 22.06
C PRO A 111 -5.06 13.76 21.04
N GLU A 112 -5.69 13.87 19.87
CA GLU A 112 -5.41 13.02 18.72
C GLU A 112 -4.35 13.68 17.83
N TRP A 113 -3.39 12.88 17.36
CA TRP A 113 -2.33 13.32 16.45
C TRP A 113 -2.06 12.27 15.38
N ALA A 114 -1.21 12.60 14.41
CA ALA A 114 -0.88 11.74 13.29
C ALA A 114 -0.27 10.40 13.72
N CYS A 115 -0.95 9.32 13.35
CA CYS A 115 -0.50 7.94 13.46
C CYS A 115 -0.18 7.40 12.07
N CYS A 116 1.08 7.08 11.82
CA CYS A 116 1.51 6.43 10.58
C CYS A 116 1.38 4.93 10.69
N LEU A 117 0.45 4.36 9.95
CA LEU A 117 0.17 2.93 9.95
C LEU A 117 1.16 2.16 9.05
N PRO A 118 1.36 0.85 9.29
CA PRO A 118 2.25 0.02 8.47
C PRO A 118 1.90 -0.05 6.98
N ASP A 119 0.63 0.20 6.61
CA ASP A 119 0.18 0.25 5.21
C ASP A 119 0.42 1.61 4.54
N GLY A 120 1.09 2.52 5.23
CA GLY A 120 1.43 3.87 4.76
C GLY A 120 0.30 4.89 4.86
N LYS A 121 -0.86 4.51 5.42
CA LYS A 121 -1.93 5.47 5.72
C LYS A 121 -1.60 6.27 6.97
N CYS A 122 -2.11 7.50 7.01
CA CYS A 122 -2.12 8.33 8.20
C CYS A 122 -3.55 8.43 8.75
N LYS A 123 -3.70 8.28 10.07
CA LYS A 123 -4.94 8.59 10.81
C LYS A 123 -4.63 9.48 11.99
N GLU A 124 -5.53 10.37 12.36
CA GLU A 124 -5.45 11.07 13.65
C GLU A 124 -6.06 10.16 14.71
N LEU A 125 -5.26 9.76 15.69
CA LEU A 125 -5.63 8.82 16.74
C LEU A 125 -5.05 9.29 18.07
N THR A 126 -5.58 8.79 19.19
CA THR A 126 -4.87 8.89 20.48
C THR A 126 -3.58 8.08 20.42
N ARG A 127 -2.66 8.29 21.38
CA ARG A 127 -1.43 7.50 21.41
C ARG A 127 -1.73 6.01 21.58
N THR A 128 -2.64 5.68 22.50
CA THR A 128 -3.03 4.30 22.79
C THR A 128 -3.64 3.63 21.56
N ASP A 129 -4.57 4.30 20.87
CA ASP A 129 -5.19 3.73 19.67
C ASP A 129 -4.18 3.55 18.53
N CYS A 130 -3.21 4.46 18.40
CA CYS A 130 -2.14 4.33 17.42
C CYS A 130 -1.24 3.12 17.69
N ASP A 131 -0.86 2.92 18.95
CA ASP A 131 -0.05 1.77 19.39
C ASP A 131 -0.81 0.45 19.18
N ASP A 132 -2.13 0.43 19.44
CA ASP A 132 -3.00 -0.73 19.21
C ASP A 132 -3.17 -1.09 17.73
N GLU A 133 -3.16 -0.08 16.84
CA GLU A 133 -3.10 -0.30 15.38
C GLU A 133 -1.68 -0.64 14.86
N GLY A 134 -0.67 -0.68 15.75
CA GLY A 134 0.72 -0.97 15.39
C GLY A 134 1.38 0.14 14.58
N GLY A 135 0.86 1.37 14.68
CA GLY A 135 1.36 2.55 13.99
C GLY A 135 2.52 3.23 14.71
N THR A 136 3.05 4.27 14.07
CA THR A 136 4.02 5.20 14.67
C THR A 136 3.34 6.52 14.98
N PHE A 137 3.25 6.86 16.27
CA PHE A 137 2.61 8.08 16.75
C PHE A 137 3.52 9.31 16.60
N ASN A 138 2.98 10.41 16.05
CA ASN A 138 3.69 11.66 15.81
C ASN A 138 3.06 12.78 16.66
N ASP A 139 3.58 12.92 17.87
CA ASP A 139 3.08 13.88 18.86
C ASP A 139 3.11 15.33 18.34
N GLY A 140 1.97 16.01 18.38
CA GLY A 140 1.84 17.43 18.00
C GLY A 140 1.84 17.71 16.49
N LEU A 141 1.74 16.68 15.64
CA LEU A 141 1.62 16.83 14.18
C LEU A 141 0.31 16.24 13.70
N LEU A 142 -0.34 16.91 12.74
CA LEU A 142 -1.53 16.40 12.06
C LEU A 142 -1.15 15.60 10.82
N CYS A 143 -2.07 14.81 10.29
CA CYS A 143 -1.77 13.94 9.16
C CYS A 143 -1.40 14.72 7.88
N GLU A 144 -1.85 15.97 7.76
CA GLU A 144 -1.45 16.86 6.67
C GLU A 144 0.03 17.30 6.75
N ASP A 145 0.63 17.24 7.94
CA ASP A 145 2.00 17.68 8.21
C ASP A 145 3.01 16.51 8.27
N VAL A 146 2.54 15.26 8.23
CA VAL A 146 3.37 14.05 8.34
C VAL A 146 3.40 13.27 7.03
N ALA A 147 4.60 13.03 6.51
CA ALA A 147 4.80 12.10 5.40
C ALA A 147 5.01 10.67 5.95
N CYS A 148 3.94 9.88 5.97
CA CYS A 148 4.04 8.50 6.46
C CYS A 148 4.85 7.60 5.50
N PRO A 149 5.73 6.73 6.03
CA PRO A 149 6.48 5.78 5.23
C PRO A 149 5.54 4.92 4.41
N GLN A 150 5.75 4.86 3.09
CA GLN A 150 5.00 3.95 2.24
C GLN A 150 5.56 2.53 2.40
N PRO A 151 4.70 1.49 2.37
CA PRO A 151 5.16 0.12 2.43
C PRO A 151 6.09 -0.16 1.24
N ALA A 152 7.29 -0.65 1.52
CA ALA A 152 8.25 -1.03 0.50
C ALA A 152 8.04 -2.48 0.10
N PHE A 153 8.09 -2.75 -1.20
CA PHE A 153 7.97 -4.09 -1.74
C PHE A 153 8.76 -4.24 -3.02
N ALA A 154 9.22 -5.47 -3.26
CA ALA A 154 10.02 -5.81 -4.42
C ALA A 154 9.65 -7.20 -4.92
N CYS A 155 9.68 -7.37 -6.23
CA CYS A 155 9.50 -8.64 -6.91
C CYS A 155 10.77 -8.96 -7.71
N CYS A 156 11.50 -10.01 -7.31
CA CYS A 156 12.60 -10.52 -8.12
C CYS A 156 12.07 -11.44 -9.21
N LEU A 157 12.14 -11.02 -10.46
CA LEU A 157 11.72 -11.81 -11.61
C LEU A 157 12.77 -12.89 -11.97
N PRO A 158 12.38 -13.95 -12.69
CA PRO A 158 13.28 -15.05 -13.04
C PRO A 158 14.51 -14.65 -13.87
N ASP A 159 14.47 -13.52 -14.57
CA ASP A 159 15.60 -12.97 -15.34
C ASP A 159 16.58 -12.15 -14.47
N GLY A 160 16.34 -12.09 -13.16
CA GLY A 160 17.13 -11.33 -12.19
C GLY A 160 16.80 -9.84 -12.16
N THR A 161 15.78 -9.37 -12.89
CA THR A 161 15.29 -8.00 -12.74
C THR A 161 14.45 -7.85 -11.48
N CYS A 162 14.40 -6.63 -10.94
CA CYS A 162 13.55 -6.28 -9.81
C CYS A 162 12.51 -5.26 -10.23
N GLU A 163 11.23 -5.53 -9.93
CA GLU A 163 10.13 -4.59 -10.12
C GLU A 163 9.31 -4.41 -8.83
N GLU A 164 8.80 -3.20 -8.60
CA GLU A 164 7.86 -2.92 -7.50
C GLU A 164 6.43 -3.28 -7.93
N LEU A 165 6.11 -4.58 -7.86
CA LEU A 165 4.78 -5.11 -8.18
C LEU A 165 3.99 -5.36 -6.89
N THR A 166 2.68 -5.63 -6.98
CA THR A 166 1.97 -6.25 -5.84
C THR A 166 2.36 -7.73 -5.69
N GLU A 167 2.05 -8.35 -4.54
CA GLU A 167 2.32 -9.78 -4.32
C GLU A 167 1.63 -10.65 -5.40
N GLU A 168 0.37 -10.36 -5.70
CA GLU A 168 -0.41 -11.06 -6.73
C GLU A 168 0.19 -10.90 -8.13
N GLU A 169 0.64 -9.70 -8.50
CA GLU A 169 1.30 -9.45 -9.78
C GLU A 169 2.68 -10.11 -9.86
N CYS A 170 3.39 -10.17 -8.74
CA CYS A 170 4.68 -10.85 -8.66
C CYS A 170 4.53 -12.35 -8.89
N ASP A 171 3.58 -12.98 -8.20
CA ASP A 171 3.25 -14.38 -8.36
C ASP A 171 2.79 -14.70 -9.79
N ALA A 172 1.99 -13.81 -10.39
CA ALA A 172 1.54 -13.96 -11.78
C ALA A 172 2.70 -13.92 -12.80
N ARG A 173 3.85 -13.34 -12.44
CA ARG A 173 5.07 -13.33 -13.25
C ARG A 173 6.11 -14.35 -12.81
N GLU A 174 5.72 -15.30 -11.94
CA GLU A 174 6.60 -16.32 -11.39
C GLU A 174 7.82 -15.73 -10.64
N GLY A 175 7.67 -14.49 -10.14
CA GLY A 175 8.70 -13.80 -9.38
C GLY A 175 8.75 -14.24 -7.91
N GLN A 176 9.81 -13.83 -7.22
CA GLN A 176 9.94 -13.99 -5.78
C GLN A 176 9.60 -12.68 -5.06
N TRP A 177 8.51 -12.72 -4.30
CA TRP A 177 8.09 -11.60 -3.46
C TRP A 177 9.08 -11.31 -2.33
N LYS A 178 9.41 -10.03 -2.13
CA LYS A 178 10.22 -9.52 -1.03
C LYS A 178 9.42 -8.45 -0.28
N ASN A 179 8.74 -8.90 0.77
CA ASN A 179 7.99 -8.01 1.63
C ASN A 179 8.91 -7.09 2.44
N GLY A 180 8.56 -5.79 2.52
CA GLY A 180 9.26 -4.81 3.34
C GLY A 180 10.62 -4.36 2.80
N LYS A 181 10.91 -4.61 1.52
CA LYS A 181 12.16 -4.19 0.86
C LYS A 181 11.83 -3.59 -0.49
N ALA A 182 12.40 -2.43 -0.79
CA ALA A 182 12.33 -1.84 -2.12
C ALA A 182 13.35 -2.49 -3.05
N CYS A 183 13.18 -2.31 -4.37
CA CYS A 183 14.06 -2.96 -5.34
C CYS A 183 15.54 -2.52 -5.27
N ASN A 184 15.80 -1.31 -4.78
CA ASN A 184 17.16 -0.83 -4.51
C ASN A 184 17.82 -1.46 -3.27
N GLU A 185 17.07 -2.21 -2.45
CA GLU A 185 17.54 -2.90 -1.25
C GLU A 185 17.64 -4.42 -1.43
N VAL A 186 17.29 -4.92 -2.62
CA VAL A 186 17.26 -6.34 -2.97
C VAL A 186 18.22 -6.58 -4.13
N GLU A 187 19.08 -7.58 -3.96
CA GLU A 187 19.85 -8.14 -5.06
C GLU A 187 19.11 -9.38 -5.58
N CYS A 188 18.66 -9.32 -6.84
CA CYS A 188 17.93 -10.40 -7.48
C CYS A 188 18.89 -11.26 -8.28
N GLU A 189 19.02 -12.54 -7.90
CA GLU A 189 19.85 -13.49 -8.61
C GLU A 189 19.13 -13.96 -9.87
N ASN A 190 19.80 -13.91 -11.03
CA ASN A 190 19.37 -14.61 -12.23
C ASN A 190 19.97 -16.04 -12.18
N PRO A 191 19.18 -17.10 -12.00
CA PRO A 191 19.68 -18.47 -11.95
C PRO A 191 20.15 -19.00 -13.31
N ASN A 192 19.80 -18.32 -14.40
CA ASN A 192 20.15 -18.71 -15.76
C ASN A 192 20.67 -17.51 -16.57
N PRO A 193 21.81 -16.91 -16.16
CA PRO A 193 22.34 -15.75 -16.83
C PRO A 193 22.81 -16.11 -18.23
N GLU A 194 22.56 -15.22 -19.18
CA GLU A 194 23.15 -15.35 -20.52
C GLU A 194 24.67 -15.10 -20.46
N GLY A 195 25.37 -15.72 -21.39
CA GLY A 195 26.81 -15.54 -21.56
C GLY A 195 27.25 -15.96 -22.94
N ALA A 196 28.49 -15.64 -23.27
CA ALA A 196 29.11 -15.95 -24.55
C ALA A 196 29.35 -17.46 -24.67
N CYS A 197 28.77 -18.06 -25.69
CA CYS A 197 28.96 -19.44 -26.05
C CYS A 197 29.86 -19.54 -27.28
N CYS A 198 31.05 -20.12 -27.09
CA CYS A 198 31.97 -20.41 -28.19
C CYS A 198 31.62 -21.77 -28.80
N LEU A 199 31.17 -21.76 -30.04
CA LEU A 199 30.81 -22.97 -30.77
C LEU A 199 32.03 -23.59 -31.46
N PRO A 200 32.00 -24.90 -31.80
CA PRO A 200 33.11 -25.59 -32.45
C PRO A 200 33.54 -25.01 -33.81
N ASP A 201 32.64 -24.29 -34.50
CA ASP A 201 32.92 -23.62 -35.77
C ASP A 201 33.59 -22.25 -35.60
N GLY A 202 33.91 -21.87 -34.36
CA GLY A 202 34.53 -20.60 -34.00
C GLY A 202 33.58 -19.42 -33.94
N SER A 203 32.28 -19.63 -34.16
CA SER A 203 31.27 -18.58 -33.96
C SER A 203 30.98 -18.38 -32.47
N CYS A 204 30.54 -17.17 -32.13
CA CYS A 204 30.10 -16.83 -30.79
C CYS A 204 28.64 -16.40 -30.81
N VAL A 205 27.86 -16.90 -29.85
CA VAL A 205 26.47 -16.48 -29.62
C VAL A 205 26.25 -16.24 -28.14
N GLU A 206 25.38 -15.30 -27.79
CA GLU A 206 24.96 -15.11 -26.40
C GLU A 206 23.76 -16.01 -26.13
N THR A 207 23.91 -16.90 -25.14
CA THR A 207 22.87 -17.85 -24.77
C THR A 207 23.08 -18.34 -23.34
N THR A 208 22.13 -19.11 -22.85
CA THR A 208 22.19 -19.76 -21.54
C THR A 208 23.24 -20.87 -21.53
N ARG A 209 23.76 -21.20 -20.35
CA ARG A 209 24.74 -22.27 -20.20
C ARG A 209 24.26 -23.61 -20.76
N GLN A 210 22.99 -23.95 -20.50
CA GLN A 210 22.41 -25.22 -20.94
C GLN A 210 22.33 -25.30 -22.47
N ASP A 211 21.78 -24.26 -23.12
CA ASP A 211 21.70 -24.21 -24.59
C ASP A 211 23.09 -24.25 -25.24
N CYS A 212 24.09 -23.60 -24.63
CA CYS A 212 25.46 -23.66 -25.11
C CYS A 212 26.03 -25.08 -25.11
N LEU A 213 25.86 -25.80 -23.99
CA LEU A 213 26.33 -27.18 -23.86
C LEU A 213 25.59 -28.14 -24.79
N ASP A 214 24.29 -27.95 -24.98
CA ASP A 214 23.48 -28.75 -25.90
C ASP A 214 23.93 -28.59 -27.36
N ARG A 215 24.51 -27.44 -27.69
CA ARG A 215 25.13 -27.13 -29.00
C ARG A 215 26.60 -27.54 -29.09
N GLY A 216 27.14 -28.18 -28.06
CA GLY A 216 28.53 -28.63 -28.00
C GLY A 216 29.55 -27.49 -27.87
N GLY A 217 29.11 -26.31 -27.41
CA GLY A 217 29.96 -25.14 -27.20
C GLY A 217 30.53 -25.05 -25.78
N GLU A 218 31.41 -24.06 -25.59
CA GLU A 218 31.98 -23.68 -24.29
C GLU A 218 31.36 -22.36 -23.82
N HIS A 219 30.64 -22.40 -22.70
CA HIS A 219 29.94 -21.23 -22.14
C HIS A 219 30.87 -20.40 -21.24
N ASN A 220 30.86 -19.09 -21.44
CA ASN A 220 31.60 -18.11 -20.65
C ASN A 220 30.59 -17.27 -19.87
N GLU A 221 30.33 -17.69 -18.64
CA GLU A 221 29.34 -17.07 -17.76
C GLU A 221 29.67 -15.60 -17.48
N GLY A 222 28.67 -14.72 -17.63
CA GLY A 222 28.80 -13.28 -17.37
C GLY A 222 29.68 -12.51 -18.36
N ARG A 223 30.07 -13.12 -19.49
CA ARG A 223 30.87 -12.48 -20.55
C ARG A 223 30.02 -12.33 -21.82
N THR A 224 30.17 -11.24 -22.54
CA THR A 224 29.56 -11.05 -23.86
C THR A 224 30.45 -11.57 -24.97
N CYS A 225 29.90 -11.79 -26.17
CA CYS A 225 30.71 -12.29 -27.30
C CYS A 225 31.82 -11.32 -27.74
N GLU A 226 31.66 -10.04 -27.45
CA GLU A 226 32.70 -9.02 -27.69
C GLU A 226 33.88 -9.13 -26.71
N GLN A 227 33.67 -9.81 -25.58
CA GLN A 227 34.63 -9.93 -24.47
C GLN A 227 35.38 -11.27 -24.46
N VAL A 228 35.05 -12.18 -25.39
CA VAL A 228 35.59 -13.54 -25.46
C VAL A 228 36.16 -13.79 -26.86
N GLU A 229 37.42 -14.22 -26.93
CA GLU A 229 38.01 -14.69 -28.18
C GLU A 229 37.74 -16.20 -28.33
N CYS A 230 36.76 -16.53 -29.17
CA CYS A 230 36.44 -17.94 -29.40
C CYS A 230 37.52 -18.65 -30.21
N PRO A 231 37.88 -19.91 -29.86
CA PRO A 231 38.82 -20.71 -30.61
C PRO A 231 38.36 -20.81 -32.06
N GLN A 232 39.19 -20.33 -32.98
CA GLN A 232 38.92 -20.52 -34.40
C GLN A 232 39.11 -22.00 -34.74
N PRO A 233 38.27 -22.60 -35.59
CA PRO A 233 38.52 -23.94 -36.10
C PRO A 233 39.94 -23.97 -36.68
N GLY A 234 40.72 -24.96 -36.26
CA GLY A 234 42.13 -25.05 -36.59
C GLY A 234 42.32 -25.35 -38.08
N THR A 235 42.40 -24.31 -38.91
CA THR A 235 42.78 -24.46 -40.31
C THR A 235 44.23 -24.90 -40.41
N LYS A 236 44.49 -25.94 -41.21
CA LYS A 236 45.83 -26.49 -41.43
C LYS A 236 46.25 -26.31 -42.87
N CYS A 237 47.55 -26.22 -43.09
CA CYS A 237 48.09 -26.18 -44.42
C CYS A 237 47.83 -27.52 -45.12
N ALA A 238 46.95 -27.51 -46.12
CA ALA A 238 46.61 -28.69 -46.91
C ALA A 238 47.59 -28.82 -48.08
N TYR A 239 48.22 -29.99 -48.22
CA TYR A 239 49.25 -30.22 -49.22
C TYR A 239 48.90 -31.36 -50.17
N LYS A 240 48.96 -31.13 -51.49
CA LYS A 240 48.82 -32.20 -52.49
C LYS A 240 50.15 -32.89 -52.69
N VAL A 241 50.19 -34.19 -52.44
CA VAL A 241 51.38 -35.01 -52.70
C VAL A 241 51.67 -35.02 -54.20
N THR A 242 52.84 -34.53 -54.57
CA THR A 242 53.30 -34.49 -55.97
C THR A 242 54.26 -35.63 -56.29
N LYS A 243 54.89 -36.21 -55.27
CA LYS A 243 55.90 -37.26 -55.44
C LYS A 243 56.08 -38.06 -54.16
N ALA A 244 56.05 -39.38 -54.26
CA ALA A 244 56.44 -40.29 -53.19
C ALA A 244 57.51 -41.25 -53.72
N LYS A 245 58.69 -41.26 -53.11
CA LYS A 245 59.81 -42.14 -53.54
C LYS A 245 60.21 -43.08 -52.41
N ARG A 246 60.04 -44.38 -52.64
CA ARG A 246 60.46 -45.46 -51.74
C ARG A 246 61.98 -45.56 -51.69
N LYS A 247 62.55 -45.74 -50.49
CA LYS A 247 63.98 -45.94 -50.23
C LYS A 247 64.18 -46.97 -49.12
N GLY A 248 65.30 -47.69 -49.17
CA GLY A 248 65.72 -48.59 -48.09
C GLY A 248 64.79 -49.78 -47.80
N GLY A 249 64.10 -50.33 -48.82
CA GLY A 249 63.27 -51.53 -48.67
C GLY A 249 61.76 -51.30 -48.47
N CYS A 250 61.32 -50.04 -48.38
CA CYS A 250 59.90 -49.72 -48.23
C CYS A 250 59.05 -50.22 -49.42
N LYS A 251 58.02 -51.04 -49.13
CA LYS A 251 57.14 -51.65 -50.13
C LYS A 251 56.08 -50.69 -50.68
N ALA A 252 55.44 -49.90 -49.82
CA ALA A 252 54.41 -48.92 -50.19
C ALA A 252 54.57 -47.65 -49.35
N CYS A 253 54.37 -46.47 -49.96
CA CYS A 253 54.43 -45.22 -49.21
C CYS A 253 53.07 -44.95 -48.56
N PRO A 254 53.03 -44.49 -47.30
CA PRO A 254 51.76 -44.15 -46.63
C PRO A 254 50.97 -43.03 -47.31
N ALA A 255 51.63 -42.19 -48.11
CA ALA A 255 51.00 -41.13 -48.87
C ALA A 255 51.36 -41.26 -50.35
N GLU A 256 50.34 -41.31 -51.21
CA GLU A 256 50.49 -41.49 -52.65
C GLU A 256 50.37 -40.17 -53.43
N PRO A 257 51.00 -40.03 -54.62
CA PRO A 257 50.82 -38.86 -55.46
C PRO A 257 49.33 -38.60 -55.76
N GLY A 258 48.86 -37.40 -55.46
CA GLY A 258 47.46 -36.99 -55.59
C GLY A 258 46.72 -36.82 -54.26
N GLN A 259 47.14 -37.51 -53.21
CA GLN A 259 46.54 -37.44 -51.88
C GLN A 259 46.82 -36.10 -51.20
N VAL A 260 45.88 -35.65 -50.35
CA VAL A 260 46.04 -34.48 -49.48
C VAL A 260 46.65 -34.92 -48.16
N VAL A 261 47.62 -34.16 -47.66
CA VAL A 261 48.20 -34.36 -46.32
C VAL A 261 48.22 -33.03 -45.58
N CYS A 262 47.91 -33.06 -44.29
CA CYS A 262 47.86 -31.88 -43.45
C CYS A 262 49.25 -31.52 -42.90
N GLY A 263 49.47 -30.23 -42.72
CA GLY A 263 50.70 -29.67 -42.19
C GLY A 263 50.48 -28.93 -40.89
N GLU A 264 51.27 -27.87 -40.72
CA GLU A 264 51.14 -26.89 -39.66
C GLU A 264 49.80 -26.16 -39.68
N ASP A 265 49.38 -25.65 -38.52
CA ASP A 265 48.26 -24.73 -38.40
C ASP A 265 48.58 -23.43 -39.14
N CYS A 266 47.56 -22.82 -39.74
CA CYS A 266 47.68 -21.60 -40.52
C CYS A 266 46.45 -20.74 -40.33
N ARG A 267 46.60 -19.42 -40.51
CA ARG A 267 45.48 -18.48 -40.62
C ARG A 267 45.19 -18.15 -42.08
N ASP A 268 46.24 -18.11 -42.90
CA ASP A 268 46.12 -18.04 -44.36
C ASP A 268 47.31 -18.73 -45.07
N THR A 269 47.29 -18.77 -46.40
CA THR A 269 48.32 -19.46 -47.19
C THR A 269 49.75 -18.92 -47.04
N ARG A 270 49.95 -17.75 -46.43
CA ARG A 270 51.27 -17.15 -46.17
C ARG A 270 51.97 -17.82 -44.99
N ASP A 271 51.22 -18.35 -44.03
CA ASP A 271 51.76 -19.13 -42.90
C ASP A 271 52.29 -20.48 -43.37
N CYS A 272 51.74 -20.97 -44.49
CA CYS A 272 52.09 -22.25 -45.05
C CYS A 272 53.36 -22.21 -45.89
N ARG A 273 54.20 -23.23 -45.72
CA ARG A 273 55.32 -23.44 -46.66
C ARG A 273 54.74 -23.74 -48.05
N LYS A 274 55.25 -23.12 -49.12
CA LYS A 274 54.79 -23.39 -50.50
C LYS A 274 54.97 -24.85 -50.94
N LYS A 275 55.94 -25.57 -50.35
CA LYS A 275 56.27 -26.97 -50.63
C LYS A 275 56.74 -27.65 -49.36
N ARG A 276 56.32 -28.90 -49.18
CA ARG A 276 56.72 -29.76 -48.07
C ARG A 276 57.52 -30.95 -48.60
N ALA A 277 58.60 -31.30 -47.91
CA ALA A 277 59.38 -32.50 -48.20
C ALA A 277 59.62 -33.25 -46.88
N GLN A 278 59.00 -34.42 -46.73
CA GLN A 278 59.08 -35.21 -45.51
C GLN A 278 59.69 -36.58 -45.80
N LYS A 279 60.45 -37.08 -44.83
CA LYS A 279 60.85 -38.49 -44.74
C LYS A 279 59.83 -39.20 -43.87
N VAL A 280 59.06 -40.12 -44.43
CA VAL A 280 58.05 -40.91 -43.73
C VAL A 280 58.56 -42.34 -43.62
N GLU A 281 58.62 -42.90 -42.42
CA GLU A 281 59.07 -44.27 -42.21
C GLU A 281 57.99 -45.26 -42.65
N CYS A 282 58.39 -46.44 -43.12
CA CYS A 282 57.46 -47.46 -43.58
C CYS A 282 57.39 -48.61 -42.58
N GLU A 283 56.19 -49.14 -42.36
CA GLU A 283 56.00 -50.38 -41.59
C GLU A 283 56.71 -51.53 -42.31
N GLY A 284 57.72 -52.13 -41.66
CA GLY A 284 58.58 -53.15 -42.26
C GLY A 284 59.94 -52.65 -42.77
N GLY A 285 60.30 -51.39 -42.50
CA GLY A 285 61.65 -50.87 -42.71
C GLY A 285 61.83 -50.03 -43.99
N GLY A 286 62.83 -49.15 -43.95
CA GLY A 286 63.05 -48.14 -44.99
C GLY A 286 62.22 -46.88 -44.78
N PHE A 287 62.15 -46.03 -45.80
CA PHE A 287 61.42 -44.76 -45.74
C PHE A 287 60.99 -44.26 -47.12
N CYS A 288 59.97 -43.41 -47.14
CA CYS A 288 59.54 -42.65 -48.29
C CYS A 288 59.96 -41.18 -48.21
N LYS A 289 60.53 -40.66 -49.30
CA LYS A 289 60.68 -39.21 -49.51
C LYS A 289 59.42 -38.69 -50.20
N VAL A 290 58.53 -38.07 -49.43
CA VAL A 290 57.29 -37.49 -49.90
C VAL A 290 57.51 -36.00 -50.16
N LYS A 291 57.13 -35.51 -51.34
CA LYS A 291 57.09 -34.09 -51.67
C LYS A 291 55.66 -33.68 -51.98
N ALA A 292 55.20 -32.61 -51.36
CA ALA A 292 53.87 -32.07 -51.55
C ALA A 292 53.92 -30.56 -51.83
N LYS A 293 52.94 -30.04 -52.54
CA LYS A 293 52.76 -28.61 -52.82
C LYS A 293 51.54 -28.10 -52.07
N LEU A 294 51.63 -26.87 -51.56
CA LEU A 294 50.50 -26.22 -50.89
C LEU A 294 49.30 -26.18 -51.84
N ILE A 295 48.14 -26.54 -51.30
CA ILE A 295 46.83 -26.34 -51.93
C ILE A 295 46.27 -25.03 -51.37
N ASP A 296 45.98 -25.03 -50.06
CA ASP A 296 45.38 -23.91 -49.35
C ASP A 296 45.59 -24.05 -47.83
N CYS A 297 45.20 -23.02 -47.08
CA CYS A 297 44.98 -23.08 -45.64
C CYS A 297 43.50 -23.36 -45.38
N GLN A 298 43.15 -24.56 -44.96
CA GLN A 298 41.75 -25.00 -44.86
C GLN A 298 41.60 -26.11 -43.81
N ASP A 299 40.36 -26.46 -43.49
CA ASP A 299 40.09 -27.65 -42.69
C ASP A 299 40.65 -28.89 -43.40
N CYS A 300 41.43 -29.67 -42.64
CA CYS A 300 42.21 -30.77 -43.15
C CYS A 300 42.11 -31.93 -42.16
N GLU A 301 41.28 -32.91 -42.51
CA GLU A 301 41.10 -34.19 -41.82
C GLU A 301 41.96 -35.29 -42.43
#